data_AF-A0A8I5NCM3-F1
#
_entry.id   AF-A0A8I5NCM3-F1
#
_cell.length_a   1.000
_cell.length_b   1.000
_cell.length_c   1.000
_cell.angle_alpha   90.00
_cell.angle_beta   90.00
_cell.angle_gamma   90.00
#
_symmetry.space_group_name_H-M   'P 1'
#
loop_
_entity.id
_entity.type
_entity.pdbx_description
1 polymer ?
#
loop_
_entity_poly.entity_id
_entity_poly.type
_entity_poly.pdbx_seq_one_letter_code
_entity_poly.pdbx_strand_id
1 'polypeptide(L)'
;MSTLCPPPSPAVAKTEIALSGESPLLAATFAYWDNILGPRVRHIWAPKTEQVLLSDGEITFLANHTLNGEILRNAESGAIDVKFFVLSEKGVIIVSLIFDGNWNGDRSTYGLSIILPQTELSFYLPLHRVCVDRLTHIIRKGRIWMHKERQENVQKIILEGTERMEDQGQSIIPMLTGEVIPVMELLSSMKSHSVPEEIDIVRTLCLFLTAAERKCSRLCEAESSFKYESGLFVQGLLKDSTGSFVLPFRQVMYAPYPTTHIDVDVNTVKQMPPCHEHIYNQRRYMRSELTAFWRATSEEDMAQDTIIYTDESFTPDLNIFQDVLHRDTLVKAFLDQVFQLKPGLSLRSTFLAQFLLVLHRKALTLIKYIEDDTQKGKKPFKSLRNLKIDLDLTAEGDLNIIMALAEKIKPGLHSFIFGRPFYTSVQERDVLMTF
;
A
#
# COMPACT_ATOMS: atom_id res chain seq x y z
N MET A 1 -25.41 47.25 12.10
CA MET A 1 -25.74 46.13 11.20
C MET A 1 -24.97 44.92 11.69
N SER A 2 -25.66 43.99 12.34
CA SER A 2 -25.08 42.76 12.88
C SER A 2 -24.76 41.80 11.73
N THR A 3 -23.49 41.48 11.56
CA THR A 3 -23.01 40.42 10.68
C THR A 3 -23.55 39.08 11.21
N LEU A 4 -24.55 38.55 10.52
CA LEU A 4 -25.11 37.22 10.78
C LEU A 4 -24.00 36.18 10.57
N CYS A 5 -23.49 35.61 11.66
CA CYS A 5 -22.75 34.37 11.61
C CYS A 5 -23.65 33.30 10.97
N PRO A 6 -23.15 32.49 10.02
CA PRO A 6 -23.90 31.34 9.55
C PRO A 6 -24.21 30.42 10.75
N PRO A 7 -25.38 29.74 10.75
CA PRO A 7 -25.74 28.83 11.82
C PRO A 7 -24.64 27.77 11.99
N PRO A 8 -24.32 27.35 13.23
CA PRO A 8 -23.35 26.29 13.45
C PRO A 8 -23.85 25.03 12.75
N SER A 9 -23.08 24.56 11.77
CA SER A 9 -23.27 23.23 11.19
C SER A 9 -23.38 22.21 12.34
N PRO A 10 -24.26 21.20 12.26
CA PRO A 10 -24.35 20.16 13.29
C PRO A 10 -22.95 19.61 13.55
N ALA A 11 -22.55 19.59 14.83
CA ALA A 11 -21.21 19.16 15.23
C ALA A 11 -20.94 17.75 14.66
N VAL A 12 -19.96 17.66 13.78
CA VAL A 12 -19.55 16.40 13.15
C VAL A 12 -18.84 15.57 14.20
N ALA A 13 -19.12 14.26 14.24
CA ALA A 13 -18.45 13.35 15.15
C ALA A 13 -16.93 13.37 14.89
N LYS A 14 -16.16 13.45 15.98
CA LYS A 14 -14.70 13.59 15.94
C LYS A 14 -14.05 12.68 16.95
N THR A 15 -12.95 12.06 16.56
CA THR A 15 -12.06 11.31 17.46
C THR A 15 -10.68 11.95 17.44
N GLU A 16 -10.21 12.35 18.61
CA GLU A 16 -8.84 12.85 18.80
C GLU A 16 -7.90 11.67 19.09
N ILE A 17 -6.78 11.64 18.38
CA ILE A 17 -5.82 10.53 18.43
C ILE A 17 -4.50 11.08 19.00
N ALA A 18 -4.05 10.49 20.11
CA ALA A 18 -2.73 10.76 20.64
C ALA A 18 -1.70 9.95 19.85
N LEU A 19 -0.86 10.63 19.07
CA LEU A 19 0.23 10.02 18.32
C LEU A 19 1.55 10.27 19.04
N SER A 20 2.48 9.31 18.95
CA SER A 20 3.85 9.48 19.41
C SER A 20 4.62 10.40 18.45
N GLY A 21 4.94 11.61 18.88
CA GLY A 21 5.66 12.60 18.08
C GLY A 21 4.75 13.57 17.30
N GLU A 22 5.35 14.41 16.46
CA GLU A 22 4.61 15.39 15.67
C GLU A 22 3.85 14.71 14.52
N SER A 23 2.56 15.01 14.38
CA SER A 23 1.74 14.51 13.28
C SER A 23 1.96 15.35 12.02
N PRO A 24 2.31 14.75 10.86
CA PRO A 24 2.28 15.44 9.57
C PRO A 24 0.84 15.64 9.04
N LEU A 25 -0.15 15.01 9.66
CA LEU A 25 -1.55 15.08 9.26
C LEU A 25 -2.30 16.18 10.01
N LEU A 26 -3.27 16.79 9.33
CA LEU A 26 -4.27 17.67 9.97
C LEU A 26 -5.50 16.87 10.38
N ALA A 27 -5.98 15.99 9.50
CA ALA A 27 -7.12 15.12 9.75
C ALA A 27 -7.22 14.01 8.70
N ALA A 28 -7.99 12.97 9.01
CA ALA A 28 -8.61 12.08 8.05
C ALA A 28 -10.14 12.20 8.16
N THR A 29 -10.84 12.09 7.04
CA THR A 29 -12.29 12.27 6.98
C THR A 29 -12.97 11.13 6.24
N PHE A 30 -14.10 10.69 6.77
CA PHE A 30 -15.04 9.83 6.03
C PHE A 30 -16.25 10.66 5.62
N ALA A 31 -16.45 10.80 4.31
CA ALA A 31 -17.50 11.60 3.71
C ALA A 31 -18.40 10.77 2.78
N TYR A 32 -19.61 11.26 2.55
CA TYR A 32 -20.60 10.66 1.66
C TYR A 32 -21.36 11.72 0.88
N TRP A 33 -21.96 11.32 -0.23
CA TRP A 33 -22.88 12.17 -1.00
C TRP A 33 -24.30 12.09 -0.42
N ASP A 34 -24.84 13.23 -0.01
CA ASP A 34 -26.25 13.39 0.37
C ASP A 34 -27.03 13.98 -0.82
N ASN A 35 -28.14 13.33 -1.21
CA ASN A 35 -28.89 13.72 -2.41
C ASN A 35 -29.57 15.10 -2.30
N ILE A 36 -29.74 15.62 -1.07
CA ILE A 36 -30.37 16.92 -0.82
C ILE A 36 -29.32 17.97 -0.50
N LEU A 37 -28.34 17.60 0.33
CA LEU A 37 -27.37 18.55 0.90
C LEU A 37 -26.00 18.53 0.23
N GLY A 38 -25.75 17.60 -0.68
CA GLY A 38 -24.44 17.41 -1.33
C GLY A 38 -23.43 16.69 -0.42
N PRO A 39 -22.12 16.93 -0.59
CA PRO A 39 -21.09 16.27 0.20
C PRO A 39 -21.20 16.55 1.69
N ARG A 40 -21.18 15.50 2.51
CA ARG A 40 -21.21 15.60 3.96
C ARG A 40 -20.15 14.70 4.60
N VAL A 41 -19.51 15.22 5.64
CA VAL A 41 -18.59 14.44 6.48
C VAL A 41 -19.38 13.74 7.58
N ARG A 42 -19.18 12.44 7.72
CA ARG A 42 -19.74 11.62 8.81
C ARG A 42 -18.83 11.64 10.04
N HIS A 43 -17.53 11.55 9.83
CA HIS A 43 -16.56 11.45 10.92
C HIS A 43 -15.21 12.07 10.59
N ILE A 44 -14.57 12.64 11.61
CA ILE A 44 -13.23 13.23 11.55
C ILE A 44 -12.31 12.48 12.53
N TRP A 45 -11.20 11.97 12.03
CA TRP A 45 -10.07 11.51 12.86
C TRP A 45 -8.99 12.59 12.83
N ALA A 46 -8.70 13.20 13.97
CA ALA A 46 -7.71 14.28 14.05
C ALA A 46 -6.63 13.93 15.09
N PRO A 47 -5.36 14.28 14.85
CA PRO A 47 -4.35 14.17 15.88
C PRO A 47 -4.63 15.18 16.99
N LYS A 48 -4.24 14.83 18.22
CA LYS A 48 -4.31 15.74 19.37
C LYS A 48 -3.12 16.72 19.31
N THR A 49 -3.27 17.80 18.55
CA THR A 49 -2.23 18.85 18.42
C THR A 49 -2.67 20.16 19.08
N GLU A 50 -1.73 20.87 19.71
CA GLU A 50 -2.00 22.16 20.37
C GLU A 50 -2.23 23.31 19.37
N GLN A 51 -1.72 23.18 18.15
CA GLN A 51 -1.95 24.12 17.05
C GLN A 51 -2.83 23.46 15.99
N VAL A 52 -3.99 24.05 15.75
CA VAL A 52 -4.98 23.60 14.77
C VAL A 52 -4.97 24.58 13.60
N LEU A 53 -4.42 24.16 12.45
CA LEU A 53 -4.33 25.00 11.25
C LEU A 53 -5.71 25.32 10.65
N LEU A 54 -6.63 24.36 10.73
CA LEU A 54 -7.97 24.44 10.14
C LEU A 54 -9.04 24.09 11.16
N SER A 55 -10.12 24.87 11.19
CA SER A 55 -11.29 24.53 12.00
C SER A 55 -12.02 23.29 11.46
N ASP A 56 -12.79 22.60 12.31
CA ASP A 56 -13.62 21.46 11.89
C ASP A 56 -14.59 21.86 10.75
N GLY A 57 -15.12 23.09 10.79
CA GLY A 57 -15.96 23.64 9.70
C GLY A 57 -15.22 23.71 8.37
N GLU A 58 -13.96 24.13 8.36
CA GLU A 58 -13.15 24.16 7.13
C GLU A 58 -12.81 22.77 6.64
N ILE A 59 -12.45 21.83 7.54
CA ILE A 59 -12.20 20.43 7.19
C ILE A 59 -13.44 19.80 6.54
N THR A 60 -14.62 20.05 7.10
CA THR A 60 -15.86 19.54 6.50
C THR A 60 -16.15 20.15 5.13
N PHE A 61 -15.84 21.43 4.95
CA PHE A 61 -15.96 22.10 3.65
C PHE A 61 -15.00 21.52 2.60
N LEU A 62 -13.84 20.97 2.99
CA LEU A 62 -12.92 20.33 2.06
C LEU A 62 -13.53 19.10 1.35
N ALA A 63 -14.51 18.42 1.96
CA ALA A 63 -15.25 17.33 1.31
C ALA A 63 -16.00 17.79 0.05
N ASN A 64 -16.37 19.07 -0.03
CA ASN A 64 -16.95 19.64 -1.25
C ASN A 64 -15.97 19.61 -2.41
N HIS A 65 -14.68 19.81 -2.17
CA HIS A 65 -13.68 19.77 -3.25
C HIS A 65 -13.41 18.35 -3.75
N THR A 66 -13.66 17.33 -2.94
CA THR A 66 -13.37 15.94 -3.32
C THR A 66 -14.56 15.26 -3.99
N LEU A 67 -15.78 15.46 -3.47
CA LEU A 67 -16.99 14.76 -3.89
C LEU A 67 -17.90 15.56 -4.84
N ASN A 68 -17.80 16.89 -4.92
CA ASN A 68 -18.57 17.64 -5.92
C ASN A 68 -18.12 17.25 -7.33
N GLY A 69 -19.08 16.77 -8.12
CA GLY A 69 -18.87 16.24 -9.48
C GLY A 69 -18.92 14.71 -9.58
N GLU A 70 -18.99 13.98 -8.47
CA GLU A 70 -19.04 12.50 -8.47
C GLU A 70 -20.46 11.92 -8.46
N ILE A 71 -21.50 12.76 -8.53
CA ILE A 71 -22.91 12.33 -8.43
C ILE A 71 -23.36 11.44 -9.61
N LEU A 72 -22.75 11.61 -10.79
CA LEU A 72 -23.02 10.81 -11.99
C LEU A 72 -21.89 9.83 -12.30
N ARG A 73 -21.08 9.46 -11.31
CA ARG A 73 -19.95 8.56 -11.50
C ARG A 73 -20.42 7.23 -12.10
N ASN A 74 -19.98 6.97 -13.33
CA ASN A 74 -20.19 5.69 -14.03
C ASN A 74 -18.90 4.86 -13.97
N ALA A 75 -18.51 4.45 -12.77
CA ALA A 75 -17.32 3.65 -12.57
C ALA A 75 -17.66 2.14 -12.62
N GLU A 76 -16.70 1.34 -13.06
CA GLU A 76 -16.83 -0.13 -13.03
C GLU A 76 -17.13 -0.61 -11.61
N SER A 77 -17.94 -1.67 -11.50
CA SER A 77 -18.31 -2.23 -10.20
C SER A 77 -17.07 -2.61 -9.40
N GLY A 78 -16.87 -1.94 -8.26
CA GLY A 78 -15.71 -2.15 -7.39
C GLY A 78 -14.51 -1.22 -7.63
N ALA A 79 -14.59 -0.28 -8.58
CA ALA A 79 -13.53 0.73 -8.78
C ALA A 79 -13.35 1.63 -7.55
N ILE A 80 -12.11 2.07 -7.29
CA ILE A 80 -11.74 3.02 -6.24
C ILE A 80 -10.83 4.05 -6.93
N ASP A 81 -11.30 5.29 -7.02
CA ASP A 81 -10.59 6.35 -7.74
C ASP A 81 -9.82 7.20 -6.74
N VAL A 82 -8.56 7.51 -7.08
CA VAL A 82 -7.71 8.36 -6.24
C VAL A 82 -7.76 9.78 -6.80
N LYS A 83 -8.09 10.75 -5.95
CA LYS A 83 -7.95 12.18 -6.25
C LYS A 83 -6.88 12.80 -5.36
N PHE A 84 -6.01 13.59 -5.99
CA PHE A 84 -4.95 14.33 -5.32
C PHE A 84 -5.15 15.83 -5.58
N PHE A 85 -5.40 16.60 -4.53
CA PHE A 85 -5.61 18.05 -4.61
C PHE A 85 -4.53 18.79 -3.84
N VAL A 86 -4.05 19.89 -4.42
CA VAL A 86 -3.23 20.89 -3.74
C VAL A 86 -4.02 22.18 -3.70
N LEU A 87 -4.51 22.55 -2.53
CA LEU A 87 -5.33 23.75 -2.32
C LEU A 87 -4.46 24.84 -1.68
N SER A 88 -3.75 25.59 -2.53
CA SER A 88 -2.82 26.64 -2.07
C SER A 88 -3.50 27.75 -1.26
N GLU A 89 -4.76 28.08 -1.55
CA GLU A 89 -5.52 29.09 -0.81
C GLU A 89 -5.77 28.71 0.65
N LYS A 90 -5.85 27.41 0.93
CA LYS A 90 -6.02 26.86 2.28
C LYS A 90 -4.73 26.26 2.85
N GLY A 91 -3.65 26.28 2.09
CA GLY A 91 -2.35 25.73 2.50
C GLY A 91 -2.40 24.23 2.80
N VAL A 92 -3.22 23.45 2.09
CA VAL A 92 -3.38 22.01 2.33
C VAL A 92 -3.28 21.16 1.07
N ILE A 93 -2.97 19.88 1.30
CA ILE A 93 -3.03 18.80 0.32
C ILE A 93 -4.09 17.82 0.79
N ILE A 94 -4.88 17.32 -0.16
CA ILE A 94 -5.92 16.32 0.12
C ILE A 94 -5.68 15.13 -0.80
N VAL A 95 -5.58 13.95 -0.20
CA VAL A 95 -5.63 12.68 -0.93
C VAL A 95 -6.92 11.99 -0.58
N SER A 96 -7.80 11.82 -1.55
CA SER A 96 -9.12 11.23 -1.35
C SER A 96 -9.29 10.00 -2.22
N LEU A 97 -9.68 8.88 -1.62
CA LEU A 97 -10.12 7.71 -2.35
C LEU A 97 -11.64 7.70 -2.39
N ILE A 98 -12.18 7.71 -3.60
CA ILE A 98 -13.61 7.83 -3.87
C ILE A 98 -14.12 6.49 -4.34
N PHE A 99 -15.21 6.03 -3.73
CA PHE A 99 -15.69 4.68 -3.93
C PHE A 99 -17.20 4.60 -3.69
N ASP A 100 -17.87 3.76 -4.46
CA ASP A 100 -19.29 3.47 -4.21
C ASP A 100 -19.43 2.46 -3.09
N GLY A 101 -20.41 2.69 -2.20
CA GLY A 101 -20.79 1.79 -1.12
C GLY A 101 -22.30 1.66 -1.05
N ASN A 102 -22.77 0.67 -0.32
CA ASN A 102 -24.19 0.53 -0.02
C ASN A 102 -24.33 0.40 1.49
N TRP A 103 -24.82 1.45 2.14
CA TRP A 103 -24.96 1.53 3.59
C TRP A 103 -26.38 1.98 3.93
N ASN A 104 -27.01 1.34 4.91
CA ASN A 104 -28.41 1.59 5.30
C ASN A 104 -29.42 1.44 4.14
N GLY A 105 -29.12 0.60 3.14
CA GLY A 105 -30.02 0.31 2.02
C GLY A 105 -29.84 1.20 0.80
N ASP A 106 -29.17 2.35 0.96
CA ASP A 106 -28.93 3.29 -0.12
C ASP A 106 -27.51 3.13 -0.68
N ARG A 107 -27.45 3.06 -2.02
CA ARG A 107 -26.17 3.18 -2.73
C ARG A 107 -25.79 4.66 -2.77
N SER A 108 -24.63 4.98 -2.23
CA SER A 108 -24.07 6.34 -2.28
C SER A 108 -22.58 6.31 -2.63
N THR A 109 -22.08 7.48 -3.01
CA THR A 109 -20.66 7.73 -3.25
C THR A 109 -20.02 8.16 -1.94
N TYR A 110 -18.94 7.49 -1.55
CA TYR A 110 -18.17 7.77 -0.34
C TYR A 110 -16.76 8.25 -0.69
N GLY A 111 -16.18 9.01 0.22
CA GLY A 111 -14.80 9.47 0.17
C GLY A 111 -14.09 9.19 1.48
N LEU A 112 -12.94 8.52 1.42
CA LEU A 112 -12.00 8.45 2.54
C LEU A 112 -10.81 9.33 2.19
N SER A 113 -10.61 10.41 2.96
CA SER A 113 -9.59 11.42 2.66
C SER A 113 -8.58 11.56 3.78
N ILE A 114 -7.32 11.79 3.41
CA ILE A 114 -6.23 12.22 4.29
C ILE A 114 -5.88 13.66 3.93
N ILE A 115 -5.75 14.52 4.94
CA ILE A 115 -5.50 15.95 4.79
C ILE A 115 -4.17 16.27 5.47
N LEU A 116 -3.27 16.90 4.71
CA LEU A 116 -1.94 17.32 5.16
C LEU A 116 -1.74 18.82 4.91
N PRO A 117 -0.87 19.51 5.66
CA PRO A 117 -0.41 20.83 5.28
C PRO A 117 0.35 20.79 3.95
N GLN A 118 0.25 21.86 3.15
CA GLN A 118 0.96 21.95 1.87
C GLN A 118 2.48 21.93 2.02
N THR A 119 3.00 22.35 3.17
CA THR A 119 4.42 22.26 3.53
C THR A 119 4.95 20.82 3.50
N GLU A 120 4.08 19.83 3.69
CA GLU A 120 4.43 18.41 3.72
C GLU A 120 4.37 17.72 2.34
N LEU A 121 4.22 18.48 1.24
CA LEU A 121 4.10 17.91 -0.12
C LEU A 121 5.29 16.99 -0.47
N SER A 122 6.50 17.48 -0.26
CA SER A 122 7.73 16.76 -0.62
C SER A 122 8.00 15.54 0.29
N PHE A 123 7.42 15.56 1.50
CA PHE A 123 7.42 14.44 2.44
C PHE A 123 6.42 13.37 1.99
N TYR A 124 5.21 13.76 1.61
CA TYR A 124 4.14 12.83 1.27
C TYR A 124 4.32 12.14 -0.09
N LEU A 125 4.85 12.83 -1.11
CA LEU A 125 4.92 12.30 -2.48
C LEU A 125 5.57 10.90 -2.60
N PRO A 126 6.72 10.61 -1.96
CA PRO A 126 7.28 9.24 -1.95
C PRO A 126 6.34 8.21 -1.33
N LEU A 127 5.64 8.60 -0.26
CA LEU A 127 4.73 7.73 0.52
C LEU A 127 3.35 7.55 -0.13
N HIS A 128 3.08 8.28 -1.22
CA HIS A 128 1.76 8.31 -1.87
C HIS A 128 1.24 6.91 -2.19
N ARG A 129 2.06 6.07 -2.82
CA ARG A 129 1.66 4.70 -3.19
C ARG A 129 1.33 3.84 -1.96
N VAL A 130 2.18 3.92 -0.93
CA VAL A 130 1.99 3.20 0.34
C VAL A 130 0.66 3.59 0.99
N CYS A 131 0.37 4.89 1.05
CA CYS A 131 -0.87 5.40 1.62
C CYS A 131 -2.09 4.98 0.81
N VAL A 132 -2.04 5.10 -0.52
CA VAL A 132 -3.13 4.72 -1.42
C VAL A 132 -3.43 3.23 -1.34
N ASP A 133 -2.42 2.36 -1.38
CA ASP A 133 -2.62 0.91 -1.31
C ASP A 133 -3.24 0.50 0.05
N ARG A 134 -2.78 1.13 1.14
CA ARG A 134 -3.31 0.93 2.49
C ARG A 134 -4.78 1.35 2.57
N LEU A 135 -5.10 2.58 2.17
CA LEU A 135 -6.49 3.09 2.16
C LEU A 135 -7.40 2.26 1.23
N THR A 136 -6.88 1.79 0.09
CA THR A 136 -7.61 0.91 -0.84
C THR A 136 -8.03 -0.38 -0.16
N HIS A 137 -7.14 -0.99 0.63
CA HIS A 137 -7.46 -2.21 1.39
C HIS A 137 -8.53 -1.94 2.46
N ILE A 138 -8.43 -0.81 3.17
CA ILE A 138 -9.42 -0.37 4.16
C ILE A 138 -10.80 -0.24 3.50
N ILE A 139 -10.86 0.40 2.32
CA ILE A 139 -12.11 0.57 1.56
C ILE A 139 -12.69 -0.78 1.12
N ARG A 140 -11.85 -1.74 0.68
CA ARG A 140 -12.32 -3.08 0.30
C ARG A 140 -12.99 -3.80 1.47
N LYS A 141 -12.38 -3.77 2.66
CA LYS A 141 -12.98 -4.33 3.88
C LYS A 141 -14.24 -3.58 4.27
N GLY A 142 -14.22 -2.25 4.22
CA GLY A 142 -15.36 -1.40 4.52
C GLY A 142 -16.55 -1.63 3.60
N ARG A 143 -16.34 -1.84 2.30
CA ARG A 143 -17.40 -2.17 1.35
C ARG A 143 -18.12 -3.47 1.67
N ILE A 144 -17.37 -4.51 2.05
CA ILE A 144 -17.97 -5.79 2.48
C ILE A 144 -18.81 -5.56 3.73
N TRP A 145 -18.27 -4.81 4.68
CA TRP A 145 -18.93 -4.50 5.93
C TRP A 145 -20.25 -3.72 5.70
N MET A 146 -20.21 -2.66 4.90
CA MET A 146 -21.40 -1.87 4.51
C MET A 146 -22.47 -2.72 3.81
N HIS A 147 -22.06 -3.58 2.88
CA HIS A 147 -23.00 -4.42 2.13
C HIS A 147 -23.77 -5.38 3.04
N LYS A 148 -23.18 -5.81 4.14
CA LYS A 148 -23.78 -6.78 5.06
C LYS A 148 -24.75 -6.15 6.05
N GLU A 149 -24.46 -4.97 6.57
CA GLU A 149 -25.44 -4.21 7.35
C GLU A 149 -26.75 -4.03 6.60
N ARG A 150 -26.69 -3.84 5.27
CA ARG A 150 -27.89 -3.84 4.44
C ARG A 150 -28.68 -5.14 4.55
N GLN A 151 -28.03 -6.30 4.44
CA GLN A 151 -28.72 -7.60 4.48
C GLN A 151 -29.40 -7.82 5.84
N GLU A 152 -28.69 -7.55 6.93
CA GLU A 152 -29.24 -7.66 8.29
C GLU A 152 -30.41 -6.70 8.53
N ASN A 153 -30.30 -5.45 8.08
CA ASN A 153 -31.37 -4.45 8.20
C ASN A 153 -32.58 -4.82 7.35
N VAL A 154 -32.40 -5.31 6.13
CA VAL A 154 -33.51 -5.78 5.27
C VAL A 154 -34.21 -6.99 5.91
N GLN A 155 -33.45 -7.92 6.48
CA GLN A 155 -34.00 -9.11 7.12
C GLN A 155 -34.80 -8.78 8.39
N LYS A 156 -34.31 -7.84 9.23
CA LYS A 156 -35.07 -7.29 10.36
C LYS A 156 -36.36 -6.60 9.93
N ILE A 157 -36.33 -5.78 8.88
CA ILE A 157 -37.52 -5.09 8.35
C ILE A 157 -38.58 -6.11 7.89
N ILE A 158 -38.15 -7.19 7.23
CA ILE A 158 -39.06 -8.25 6.74
C ILE A 158 -39.67 -9.05 7.91
N LEU A 159 -38.91 -9.28 8.99
CA LEU A 159 -39.37 -10.05 10.15
C LEU A 159 -40.22 -9.24 11.16
N GLU A 160 -39.95 -7.95 11.37
CA GLU A 160 -40.52 -7.19 12.50
C GLU A 160 -41.61 -6.17 12.11
N GLY A 161 -41.88 -5.97 10.82
CA GLY A 161 -43.13 -5.37 10.34
C GLY A 161 -43.53 -3.99 10.89
N THR A 162 -42.63 -3.20 11.47
CA THR A 162 -42.96 -1.88 12.04
C THR A 162 -41.86 -0.84 11.83
N GLU A 163 -42.31 0.40 11.61
CA GLU A 163 -41.55 1.58 11.21
C GLU A 163 -40.52 2.09 12.24
N ARG A 164 -39.43 2.66 11.70
CA ARG A 164 -38.43 3.54 12.33
C ARG A 164 -37.59 2.91 13.45
N MET A 165 -36.55 2.17 13.04
CA MET A 165 -35.35 2.02 13.87
C MET A 165 -34.54 3.32 13.80
N GLU A 166 -34.47 4.06 14.90
CA GLU A 166 -33.43 5.06 15.11
C GLU A 166 -32.06 4.35 15.17
N ASP A 167 -31.21 4.58 14.17
CA ASP A 167 -29.73 4.64 14.18
C ASP A 167 -28.93 3.69 15.12
N GLN A 168 -29.41 2.47 15.37
CA GLN A 168 -28.67 1.40 16.06
C GLN A 168 -28.11 0.34 15.10
N GLY A 169 -27.91 0.70 13.82
CA GLY A 169 -26.97 -0.05 12.97
C GLY A 169 -25.58 0.01 13.62
N GLN A 170 -24.78 -1.06 13.52
CA GLN A 170 -23.40 -0.95 13.94
C GLN A 170 -22.80 0.22 13.13
N SER A 171 -22.11 1.14 13.78
CA SER A 171 -21.49 2.20 13.00
C SER A 171 -20.33 1.57 12.21
N ILE A 172 -20.14 1.90 10.93
CA ILE A 172 -18.90 1.52 10.20
C ILE A 172 -17.66 2.21 10.82
N ILE A 173 -17.88 3.29 11.59
CA ILE A 173 -16.83 4.15 12.12
C ILE A 173 -15.81 3.43 13.02
N PRO A 174 -16.17 2.55 13.98
CA PRO A 174 -15.19 1.81 14.79
C PRO A 174 -14.30 0.89 13.94
N MET A 175 -14.85 0.25 12.90
CA MET A 175 -14.07 -0.57 11.97
C MET A 175 -13.07 0.31 11.20
N LEU A 176 -13.52 1.44 10.65
CA LEU A 176 -12.62 2.39 9.99
C LEU A 176 -11.60 3.01 10.97
N THR A 177 -11.98 3.24 12.23
CA THR A 177 -11.09 3.81 13.25
C THR A 177 -9.90 2.89 13.52
N GLY A 178 -10.14 1.58 13.65
CA GLY A 178 -9.07 0.58 13.83
C GLY A 178 -8.13 0.45 12.63
N GLU A 179 -8.53 0.97 11.47
CA GLU A 179 -7.75 0.91 10.23
C GLU A 179 -7.09 2.25 9.86
N VAL A 180 -7.71 3.39 10.18
CA VAL A 180 -7.18 4.73 9.92
C VAL A 180 -6.06 5.08 10.89
N ILE A 181 -6.18 4.73 12.18
CA ILE A 181 -5.15 5.02 13.19
C ILE A 181 -3.76 4.48 12.78
N PRO A 182 -3.61 3.21 12.34
CA PRO A 182 -2.33 2.70 11.84
C PRO A 182 -1.72 3.51 10.68
N VAL A 183 -2.54 4.10 9.80
CA VAL A 183 -2.04 4.96 8.71
C VAL A 183 -1.50 6.27 9.26
N MET A 184 -2.16 6.83 10.28
CA MET A 184 -1.70 8.04 10.96
C MET A 184 -0.39 7.80 11.73
N GLU A 185 -0.29 6.68 12.44
CA GLU A 185 0.92 6.23 13.13
C GLU A 185 2.08 6.02 12.14
N LEU A 186 1.82 5.37 11.01
CA LEU A 186 2.81 5.19 9.94
C LEU A 186 3.37 6.55 9.48
N LEU A 187 2.52 7.50 9.12
CA LEU A 187 2.97 8.80 8.64
C LEU A 187 3.75 9.59 9.71
N SER A 188 3.33 9.53 10.97
CA SER A 188 4.08 10.13 12.07
C SER A 188 5.45 9.48 12.27
N SER A 189 5.54 8.15 12.17
CA SER A 189 6.82 7.42 12.25
C SER A 189 7.77 7.77 11.09
N MET A 190 7.24 8.00 9.88
CA MET A 190 8.05 8.39 8.72
C MET A 190 8.60 9.81 8.85
N LYS A 191 7.87 10.74 9.48
CA LYS A 191 8.34 12.11 9.72
C LYS A 191 9.49 12.14 10.73
N SER A 192 9.41 11.30 11.77
CA SER A 192 10.41 11.24 12.85
C SER A 192 11.62 10.35 12.53
N HIS A 193 11.44 9.24 11.80
CA HIS A 193 12.45 8.19 11.62
C HIS A 193 12.67 7.78 10.16
N SER A 194 12.38 8.68 9.20
CA SER A 194 12.97 8.56 7.86
C SER A 194 14.50 8.61 7.95
N VAL A 195 15.23 8.27 6.89
CA VAL A 195 16.69 8.00 6.95
C VAL A 195 17.57 9.28 6.85
N PRO A 196 18.21 9.82 7.94
CA PRO A 196 19.41 10.70 7.84
C PRO A 196 20.66 10.32 8.70
N GLU A 197 21.87 10.47 8.13
CA GLU A 197 23.33 10.39 8.54
C GLU A 197 24.06 9.47 9.60
N GLU A 198 23.50 8.82 10.64
CA GLU A 198 24.23 7.82 11.50
C GLU A 198 24.16 6.29 11.16
N ILE A 199 25.28 5.63 10.87
CA ILE A 199 25.40 4.24 10.34
C ILE A 199 24.62 3.12 11.11
N ASP A 200 23.73 2.43 10.39
CA ASP A 200 22.98 1.20 10.71
C ASP A 200 22.96 0.35 9.42
N ILE A 201 22.83 -0.99 9.49
CA ILE A 201 22.73 -1.90 8.33
C ILE A 201 21.64 -1.45 7.35
N VAL A 202 20.53 -0.90 7.87
CA VAL A 202 19.48 -0.28 7.07
C VAL A 202 20.07 0.73 6.08
N ARG A 203 21.01 1.58 6.50
CA ARG A 203 21.63 2.59 5.63
C ARG A 203 22.55 1.99 4.59
N THR A 204 23.32 0.97 4.99
CA THR A 204 24.16 0.23 4.05
C THR A 204 23.32 -0.36 2.93
N LEU A 205 22.16 -0.94 3.23
CA LEU A 205 21.22 -1.44 2.23
C LEU A 205 20.59 -0.30 1.41
N CYS A 206 20.22 0.81 2.05
CA CYS A 206 19.66 1.99 1.38
C CYS A 206 20.63 2.67 0.39
N LEU A 207 21.95 2.42 0.45
CA LEU A 207 22.90 2.93 -0.54
C LEU A 207 22.56 2.46 -1.96
N PHE A 208 21.94 1.29 -2.10
CA PHE A 208 21.54 0.72 -3.39
C PHE A 208 20.15 1.17 -3.88
N LEU A 209 19.45 2.00 -3.09
CA LEU A 209 18.15 2.56 -3.44
C LEU A 209 18.27 3.95 -4.07
N THR A 210 17.27 4.34 -4.84
CA THR A 210 17.12 5.73 -5.33
C THR A 210 16.77 6.68 -4.19
N ALA A 211 16.98 7.99 -4.38
CA ALA A 211 16.66 8.98 -3.36
C ALA A 211 15.16 8.98 -2.97
N ALA A 212 14.26 8.67 -3.90
CA ALA A 212 12.83 8.56 -3.62
C ALA A 212 12.52 7.31 -2.76
N GLU A 213 13.13 6.17 -3.08
CA GLU A 213 12.94 4.90 -2.34
C GLU A 213 13.50 4.94 -0.93
N ARG A 214 14.60 5.68 -0.72
CA ARG A 214 15.16 5.93 0.62
C ARG A 214 14.17 6.66 1.53
N LYS A 215 13.38 7.59 0.97
CA LYS A 215 12.31 8.28 1.72
C LYS A 215 11.14 7.35 2.07
N CYS A 216 11.05 6.20 1.41
CA CYS A 216 10.11 5.12 1.71
C CYS A 216 10.78 3.98 2.50
N SER A 217 11.85 4.28 3.23
CA SER A 217 12.53 3.36 4.15
C SER A 217 12.55 3.99 5.54
N ARG A 218 12.54 3.15 6.58
CA ARG A 218 12.47 3.61 7.97
C ARG A 218 13.62 3.03 8.79
N LEU A 219 14.27 3.90 9.56
CA LEU A 219 15.31 3.48 10.50
C LEU A 219 14.69 2.75 11.69
N CYS A 220 15.55 2.03 12.39
CA CYS A 220 15.22 1.47 13.68
C CYS A 220 14.99 2.59 14.71
N GLU A 221 14.03 2.40 15.62
CA GLU A 221 13.86 3.24 16.82
C GLU A 221 14.14 2.40 18.07
N ALA A 222 14.94 2.92 18.99
CA ALA A 222 15.36 2.18 20.20
C ALA A 222 14.27 2.10 21.28
N GLU A 223 13.42 3.14 21.35
CA GLU A 223 12.43 3.32 22.43
C GLU A 223 11.01 2.91 22.02
N SER A 224 10.77 2.61 20.73
CA SER A 224 9.45 2.25 20.21
C SER A 224 9.43 0.87 19.54
N SER A 225 8.30 0.18 19.67
CA SER A 225 8.07 -1.10 18.98
C SER A 225 7.38 -0.86 17.63
N PHE A 226 8.17 -0.55 16.60
CA PHE A 226 7.63 -0.47 15.25
C PHE A 226 7.10 -1.82 14.77
N LYS A 227 5.96 -1.78 14.07
CA LYS A 227 5.40 -2.92 13.35
C LYS A 227 5.91 -2.94 11.92
N TYR A 228 5.92 -4.12 11.32
CA TYR A 228 6.22 -4.28 9.90
C TYR A 228 5.17 -3.54 9.05
N GLU A 229 5.63 -2.82 8.03
CA GLU A 229 4.76 -2.07 7.13
C GLU A 229 4.95 -2.55 5.69
N SER A 230 3.87 -2.96 5.03
CA SER A 230 3.93 -3.66 3.76
C SER A 230 4.42 -2.80 2.58
N GLY A 231 4.52 -1.48 2.75
CA GLY A 231 4.88 -0.54 1.68
C GLY A 231 6.28 0.06 1.75
N LEU A 232 7.05 -0.19 2.81
CA LEU A 232 8.39 0.40 2.93
C LEU A 232 9.45 -0.53 2.32
N PHE A 233 10.50 0.05 1.72
CA PHE A 233 11.56 -0.69 1.02
C PHE A 233 12.53 -1.37 1.97
N VAL A 234 13.01 -0.65 2.99
CA VAL A 234 13.89 -1.18 4.04
C VAL A 234 13.40 -0.66 5.38
N GLN A 235 13.33 -1.54 6.37
CA GLN A 235 12.81 -1.23 7.70
C GLN A 235 13.71 -1.86 8.75
N GLY A 236 14.19 -1.04 9.69
CA GLY A 236 14.79 -1.54 10.93
C GLY A 236 13.70 -1.91 11.92
N LEU A 237 13.66 -3.18 12.33
CA LEU A 237 12.74 -3.68 13.36
C LEU A 237 13.58 -4.36 14.45
N LEU A 238 13.38 -3.96 15.71
CA LEU A 238 14.04 -4.60 16.84
C LEU A 238 13.29 -5.84 17.27
N LYS A 239 14.07 -6.81 17.77
CA LYS A 239 13.54 -7.90 18.58
C LYS A 239 13.03 -7.33 19.91
N ASP A 240 12.00 -7.96 20.44
CA ASP A 240 11.50 -7.67 21.77
C ASP A 240 12.49 -8.08 22.87
N SER A 241 12.15 -7.77 24.11
CA SER A 241 12.97 -8.14 25.29
C SER A 241 13.22 -9.64 25.45
N THR A 242 12.46 -10.51 24.78
CA THR A 242 12.66 -11.96 24.77
C THR A 242 13.59 -12.44 23.65
N GLY A 243 14.08 -11.52 22.81
CA GLY A 243 14.87 -11.82 21.63
C GLY A 243 14.02 -12.33 20.46
N SER A 244 12.71 -12.14 20.51
CA SER A 244 11.77 -12.58 19.48
C SER A 244 11.28 -11.41 18.64
N PHE A 245 10.86 -11.68 17.40
CA PHE A 245 10.10 -10.72 16.62
C PHE A 245 8.97 -11.46 15.90
N VAL A 246 7.85 -10.79 15.69
CA VAL A 246 6.72 -11.34 14.94
C VAL A 246 6.60 -10.59 13.63
N LEU A 247 6.92 -11.27 12.52
CA LEU A 247 6.55 -10.79 11.18
C LEU A 247 5.11 -11.22 10.87
N PRO A 248 4.15 -10.28 10.76
CA PRO A 248 2.77 -10.66 10.51
C PRO A 248 2.62 -11.16 9.08
N PHE A 249 2.39 -12.47 8.91
CA PHE A 249 2.20 -13.14 7.62
C PHE A 249 1.28 -12.35 6.68
N ARG A 250 0.12 -11.91 7.21
CA ARG A 250 -0.88 -11.13 6.48
C ARG A 250 -0.29 -9.86 5.84
N GLN A 251 0.48 -9.09 6.61
CA GLN A 251 1.04 -7.82 6.15
C GLN A 251 2.17 -8.05 5.15
N VAL A 252 3.00 -9.07 5.37
CA VAL A 252 4.07 -9.46 4.43
C VAL A 252 3.47 -9.86 3.07
N MET A 253 2.38 -10.63 3.06
CA MET A 253 1.68 -11.01 1.83
C MET A 253 1.02 -9.82 1.13
N TYR A 254 0.68 -8.75 1.84
CA TYR A 254 0.12 -7.52 1.25
C TYR A 254 1.18 -6.58 0.69
N ALA A 255 2.47 -6.88 0.87
CA ALA A 255 3.53 -6.06 0.29
C ALA A 255 3.49 -6.11 -1.25
N PRO A 256 3.73 -5.00 -1.97
CA PRO A 256 3.76 -5.02 -3.44
C PRO A 256 4.88 -5.90 -4.02
N TYR A 257 5.95 -6.09 -3.26
CA TYR A 257 7.12 -6.86 -3.65
C TYR A 257 7.47 -7.91 -2.58
N PRO A 258 8.12 -9.02 -2.95
CA PRO A 258 8.59 -10.01 -1.99
C PRO A 258 9.61 -9.41 -1.01
N THR A 259 9.61 -9.90 0.23
CA THR A 259 10.47 -9.40 1.31
C THR A 259 11.69 -10.30 1.49
N THR A 260 12.84 -9.69 1.78
CA THR A 260 14.03 -10.39 2.29
C THR A 260 14.13 -10.12 3.79
N HIS A 261 14.23 -11.19 4.58
CA HIS A 261 14.45 -11.14 6.01
C HIS A 261 15.95 -11.31 6.31
N ILE A 262 16.57 -10.26 6.84
CA ILE A 262 17.99 -10.23 7.21
C ILE A 262 18.06 -10.15 8.74
N ASP A 263 18.53 -11.22 9.37
CA ASP A 263 18.77 -11.25 10.82
C ASP A 263 20.25 -11.05 11.10
N VAL A 264 20.57 -9.92 11.72
CA VAL A 264 21.94 -9.45 11.96
C VAL A 264 22.58 -10.14 13.17
N ASP A 265 21.79 -10.65 14.11
CA ASP A 265 22.32 -11.30 15.32
C ASP A 265 22.84 -12.70 14.99
N VAL A 266 22.10 -13.42 14.13
CA VAL A 266 22.47 -14.77 13.68
C VAL A 266 23.12 -14.80 12.29
N ASN A 267 23.28 -13.64 11.64
CA ASN A 267 23.83 -13.50 10.29
C ASN A 267 23.14 -14.39 9.24
N THR A 268 21.80 -14.45 9.29
CA THR A 268 21.00 -15.23 8.34
C THR A 268 20.25 -14.34 7.36
N VAL A 269 20.12 -14.81 6.12
CA VAL A 269 19.36 -14.13 5.07
C VAL A 269 18.37 -15.13 4.50
N LYS A 270 17.08 -14.80 4.63
CA LYS A 270 15.99 -15.57 4.04
C LYS A 270 15.21 -14.71 3.06
N GLN A 271 14.73 -15.30 1.98
CA GLN A 271 14.01 -14.63 0.91
C GLN A 271 12.64 -15.25 0.69
N MET A 272 11.69 -14.41 0.31
CA MET A 272 10.43 -14.86 -0.25
C MET A 272 10.59 -15.34 -1.71
N PRO A 273 9.60 -16.08 -2.23
CA PRO A 273 9.57 -16.46 -3.64
C PRO A 273 9.65 -15.26 -4.60
N PRO A 274 10.03 -15.49 -5.87
CA PRO A 274 10.13 -14.42 -6.86
C PRO A 274 8.82 -13.64 -7.04
N CYS A 275 8.93 -12.39 -7.54
CA CYS A 275 7.83 -11.42 -7.59
C CYS A 275 6.54 -11.97 -8.23
N HIS A 276 6.61 -12.70 -9.34
CA HIS A 276 5.43 -13.27 -10.01
C HIS A 276 4.67 -14.28 -9.13
N GLU A 277 5.37 -15.13 -8.38
CA GLU A 277 4.75 -16.06 -7.44
C GLU A 277 4.18 -15.31 -6.23
N HIS A 278 4.89 -14.31 -5.73
CA HIS A 278 4.41 -13.43 -4.66
C HIS A 278 3.11 -12.73 -5.04
N ILE A 279 3.03 -12.09 -6.22
CA ILE A 279 1.82 -11.43 -6.73
C ILE A 279 0.67 -12.43 -6.88
N TYR A 280 0.95 -13.62 -7.41
CA TYR A 280 -0.04 -14.68 -7.55
C TYR A 280 -0.59 -15.13 -6.19
N ASN A 281 0.30 -15.43 -5.25
CA ASN A 281 -0.06 -15.87 -3.90
C ASN A 281 -0.75 -14.75 -3.11
N GLN A 282 -0.32 -13.49 -3.26
CA GLN A 282 -0.99 -12.32 -2.70
C GLN A 282 -2.44 -12.23 -3.20
N ARG A 283 -2.67 -12.39 -4.50
CA ARG A 283 -4.02 -12.35 -5.09
C ARG A 283 -4.89 -13.48 -4.54
N ARG A 284 -4.35 -14.70 -4.46
CA ARG A 284 -5.05 -15.87 -3.89
C ARG A 284 -5.40 -15.66 -2.42
N TYR A 285 -4.43 -15.21 -1.63
CA TYR A 285 -4.60 -14.91 -0.21
C TYR A 285 -5.64 -13.80 0.02
N MET A 286 -5.52 -12.67 -0.69
CA MET A 286 -6.46 -11.56 -0.56
C MET A 286 -7.89 -11.97 -0.94
N ARG A 287 -8.07 -12.76 -2.01
CA ARG A 287 -9.38 -13.28 -2.40
C ARG A 287 -9.95 -14.23 -1.33
N SER A 288 -9.13 -15.12 -0.79
CA SER A 288 -9.53 -16.03 0.28
C SER A 288 -9.94 -15.27 1.54
N GLU A 289 -9.16 -14.26 1.95
CA GLU A 289 -9.46 -13.44 3.12
C GLU A 289 -10.72 -12.59 2.97
N LEU A 290 -10.96 -11.98 1.80
CA LEU A 290 -12.21 -11.26 1.54
C LEU A 290 -13.40 -12.22 1.55
N THR A 291 -13.22 -13.45 1.06
CA THR A 291 -14.26 -14.50 1.10
C THR A 291 -14.51 -14.98 2.54
N ALA A 292 -13.46 -15.16 3.35
CA ALA A 292 -13.56 -15.53 4.75
C ALA A 292 -14.21 -14.42 5.58
N PHE A 293 -13.82 -13.16 5.34
CA PHE A 293 -14.45 -12.00 5.97
C PHE A 293 -15.94 -11.92 5.61
N TRP A 294 -16.30 -12.22 4.36
CA TRP A 294 -17.69 -12.37 3.95
C TRP A 294 -18.41 -13.52 4.66
N ARG A 295 -17.76 -14.65 4.97
CA ARG A 295 -18.39 -15.78 5.69
C ARG A 295 -18.47 -15.56 7.20
N ALA A 296 -17.42 -15.04 7.83
CA ALA A 296 -17.34 -14.85 9.28
C ALA A 296 -18.34 -13.82 9.81
N THR A 297 -18.79 -12.92 8.95
CA THR A 297 -19.83 -11.92 9.25
C THR A 297 -21.22 -12.39 8.83
N SER A 298 -21.40 -13.65 8.42
CA SER A 298 -22.73 -14.26 8.20
C SER A 298 -22.86 -15.40 9.21
N GLU A 299 -23.72 -15.24 10.21
CA GLU A 299 -24.00 -16.27 11.22
C GLU A 299 -24.83 -17.45 10.66
N GLU A 300 -24.48 -17.97 9.48
CA GLU A 300 -25.08 -19.17 8.91
C GLU A 300 -24.00 -20.21 8.59
N ASP A 301 -23.60 -20.96 9.62
CA ASP A 301 -23.45 -22.39 9.43
C ASP A 301 -24.86 -22.94 9.25
N MET A 302 -25.22 -23.38 8.03
CA MET A 302 -26.13 -24.50 7.70
C MET A 302 -26.69 -24.38 6.27
N ALA A 303 -25.90 -24.80 5.28
CA ALA A 303 -26.40 -25.57 4.14
C ALA A 303 -25.21 -26.17 3.37
N GLN A 304 -24.98 -27.46 3.60
CA GLN A 304 -24.33 -28.30 2.62
C GLN A 304 -25.11 -28.23 1.30
N ASP A 305 -24.39 -28.39 0.19
CA ASP A 305 -24.89 -28.54 -1.18
C ASP A 305 -25.13 -27.25 -1.99
N THR A 306 -24.02 -26.59 -2.35
CA THR A 306 -23.84 -26.20 -3.77
C THR A 306 -22.37 -26.31 -4.15
N ILE A 307 -22.00 -27.47 -4.69
CA ILE A 307 -20.70 -27.74 -5.29
C ILE A 307 -20.59 -26.88 -6.56
N ILE A 308 -20.14 -25.65 -6.41
CA ILE A 308 -19.49 -24.91 -7.49
C ILE A 308 -18.00 -25.09 -7.25
N TYR A 309 -17.33 -25.79 -8.16
CA TYR A 309 -15.89 -26.03 -8.23
C TYR A 309 -15.10 -24.79 -7.80
N THR A 310 -14.78 -24.69 -6.51
CA THR A 310 -13.80 -23.74 -5.97
C THR A 310 -12.60 -24.59 -5.66
N ASP A 311 -11.65 -24.50 -6.58
CA ASP A 311 -10.29 -24.99 -6.50
C ASP A 311 -9.78 -24.96 -5.05
N GLU A 312 -9.36 -26.13 -4.57
CA GLU A 312 -8.67 -26.48 -3.32
C GLU A 312 -8.62 -25.39 -2.23
N SER A 313 -9.16 -25.72 -1.05
CA SER A 313 -8.99 -25.00 0.21
C SER A 313 -7.57 -24.44 0.32
N PHE A 314 -7.42 -23.14 0.11
CA PHE A 314 -6.11 -22.50 0.18
C PHE A 314 -5.64 -22.52 1.64
N THR A 315 -4.71 -23.42 1.95
CA THR A 315 -3.94 -23.38 3.19
C THR A 315 -2.70 -22.53 2.91
N PRO A 316 -2.55 -21.35 3.55
CA PRO A 316 -1.33 -20.56 3.38
C PRO A 316 -0.14 -21.38 3.85
N ASP A 317 0.87 -21.53 2.99
CA ASP A 317 2.18 -22.00 3.44
C ASP A 317 2.73 -20.92 4.37
N LEU A 318 2.84 -21.22 5.66
CA LEU A 318 3.36 -20.28 6.65
C LEU A 318 4.89 -20.13 6.55
N ASN A 319 5.57 -21.02 5.82
CA ASN A 319 7.00 -20.98 5.62
C ASN A 319 7.39 -20.22 4.33
N ILE A 320 6.97 -18.96 4.25
CA ILE A 320 7.23 -18.09 3.09
C ILE A 320 8.69 -17.65 2.95
N PHE A 321 9.53 -17.85 3.96
CA PHE A 321 10.92 -17.44 3.96
C PHE A 321 11.84 -18.65 3.78
N GLN A 322 12.52 -18.69 2.63
CA GLN A 322 13.43 -19.75 2.23
C GLN A 322 14.87 -19.25 2.18
N ASP A 323 15.85 -20.14 2.25
CA ASP A 323 17.26 -19.78 2.12
C ASP A 323 17.58 -19.29 0.70
N VAL A 324 18.55 -18.39 0.58
CA VAL A 324 18.99 -17.85 -0.72
C VAL A 324 19.67 -18.96 -1.53
N LEU A 325 19.04 -19.37 -2.64
CA LEU A 325 19.47 -20.53 -3.43
C LEU A 325 20.61 -20.24 -4.41
N HIS A 326 20.78 -18.98 -4.83
CA HIS A 326 21.64 -18.63 -5.96
C HIS A 326 22.76 -17.68 -5.55
N ARG A 327 23.97 -17.92 -6.06
CA ARG A 327 25.10 -16.98 -5.95
C ARG A 327 25.07 -16.00 -7.13
N ASP A 328 25.46 -14.76 -6.86
CA ASP A 328 25.69 -13.74 -7.86
C ASP A 328 27.21 -13.57 -8.13
N THR A 329 27.54 -12.90 -9.23
CA THR A 329 28.93 -12.55 -9.56
C THR A 329 29.15 -11.05 -9.54
N LEU A 330 28.13 -10.25 -9.88
CA LEU A 330 28.22 -8.79 -9.94
C LEU A 330 28.45 -8.17 -8.56
N VAL A 331 27.68 -8.57 -7.54
CA VAL A 331 27.79 -8.01 -6.19
C VAL A 331 29.08 -8.52 -5.54
N LYS A 332 29.40 -9.81 -5.72
CA LYS A 332 30.69 -10.35 -5.29
C LYS A 332 31.88 -9.56 -5.86
N ALA A 333 31.94 -9.35 -7.17
CA ALA A 333 33.04 -8.63 -7.81
C ALA A 333 33.12 -7.17 -7.32
N PHE A 334 31.97 -6.51 -7.13
CA PHE A 334 31.91 -5.16 -6.58
C PHE A 334 32.48 -5.10 -5.16
N LEU A 335 32.03 -5.99 -4.26
CA LEU A 335 32.49 -6.03 -2.87
C LEU A 335 33.99 -6.38 -2.77
N ASP A 336 34.49 -7.30 -3.58
CA ASP A 336 35.90 -7.68 -3.61
C ASP A 336 36.81 -6.49 -4.01
N GLN A 337 36.31 -5.56 -4.84
CA GLN A 337 37.07 -4.42 -5.36
C GLN A 337 36.89 -3.13 -4.54
N VAL A 338 35.69 -2.83 -4.04
CA VAL A 338 35.37 -1.53 -3.40
C VAL A 338 36.20 -1.29 -2.13
N PHE A 339 36.51 -2.35 -1.37
CA PHE A 339 37.28 -2.23 -0.14
C PHE A 339 38.78 -2.04 -0.35
N GLN A 340 39.28 -2.28 -1.57
CA GLN A 340 40.65 -1.96 -1.95
C GLN A 340 40.87 -0.44 -2.11
N LEU A 341 39.78 0.30 -2.39
CA LEU A 341 39.81 1.76 -2.49
C LEU A 341 39.95 2.41 -1.11
N LYS A 342 40.72 3.50 -1.04
CA LYS A 342 40.94 4.25 0.20
C LYS A 342 39.64 4.88 0.71
N PRO A 343 39.31 4.75 2.01
CA PRO A 343 38.21 5.49 2.63
C PRO A 343 38.55 6.99 2.71
N GLY A 344 37.54 7.85 2.87
CA GLY A 344 37.70 9.30 3.08
C GLY A 344 38.02 10.13 1.82
N LEU A 345 38.35 9.51 0.69
CA LEU A 345 38.68 10.20 -0.57
C LEU A 345 37.52 10.23 -1.59
N SER A 346 36.28 9.98 -1.17
CA SER A 346 35.08 9.86 -2.04
C SER A 346 35.20 8.86 -3.21
N LEU A 347 36.21 7.98 -3.17
CA LEU A 347 36.44 6.97 -4.21
C LEU A 347 35.38 5.87 -4.15
N ARG A 348 35.06 5.38 -2.94
CA ARG A 348 34.07 4.32 -2.74
C ARG A 348 32.68 4.75 -3.17
N SER A 349 32.27 5.98 -2.90
CA SER A 349 30.97 6.53 -3.34
C SER A 349 30.92 6.69 -4.86
N THR A 350 32.01 7.14 -5.49
CA THR A 350 32.09 7.24 -6.95
C THR A 350 32.01 5.86 -7.61
N PHE A 351 32.73 4.88 -7.07
CA PHE A 351 32.72 3.51 -7.58
C PHE A 351 31.35 2.84 -7.39
N LEU A 352 30.70 3.05 -6.24
CA LEU A 352 29.32 2.63 -6.00
C LEU A 352 28.36 3.25 -7.02
N ALA A 353 28.45 4.55 -7.29
CA ALA A 353 27.59 5.22 -8.27
C ALA A 353 27.77 4.64 -9.69
N GLN A 354 29.00 4.32 -10.08
CA GLN A 354 29.29 3.65 -11.35
C GLN A 354 28.69 2.24 -11.40
N PHE A 355 28.82 1.48 -10.32
CA PHE A 355 28.21 0.15 -10.21
C PHE A 355 26.69 0.22 -10.37
N LEU A 356 26.01 1.12 -9.65
CA LEU A 356 24.57 1.34 -9.76
C LEU A 356 24.15 1.77 -11.18
N LEU A 357 24.94 2.63 -11.83
CA LEU A 357 24.68 3.06 -13.21
C LEU A 357 24.72 1.89 -14.19
N VAL A 358 25.68 0.98 -14.04
CA VAL A 358 25.77 -0.23 -14.88
C VAL A 358 24.57 -1.16 -14.65
N LEU A 359 24.14 -1.35 -13.40
CA LEU A 359 22.95 -2.15 -13.10
C LEU A 359 21.69 -1.58 -13.76
N HIS A 360 21.46 -0.27 -13.67
CA HIS A 360 20.30 0.38 -14.29
C HIS A 360 20.34 0.33 -15.82
N ARG A 361 21.53 0.47 -16.43
CA ARG A 361 21.70 0.31 -17.87
C ARG A 361 21.39 -1.12 -18.32
N LYS A 362 21.91 -2.13 -17.62
CA LYS A 362 21.59 -3.53 -17.90
C LYS A 362 20.09 -3.80 -17.77
N ALA A 363 19.43 -3.24 -16.74
CA ALA A 363 17.98 -3.36 -16.58
C ALA A 363 17.21 -2.72 -17.74
N LEU A 364 17.58 -1.51 -18.18
CA LEU A 364 16.95 -0.85 -19.31
C LEU A 364 17.17 -1.59 -20.64
N THR A 365 18.37 -2.11 -20.87
CA THR A 365 18.68 -2.93 -22.04
C THR A 365 17.88 -4.24 -22.02
N LEU A 366 17.72 -4.87 -20.86
CA LEU A 366 16.89 -6.06 -20.70
C LEU A 366 15.42 -5.76 -21.04
N ILE A 367 14.87 -4.64 -20.56
CA ILE A 367 13.51 -4.21 -20.91
C ILE A 367 13.36 -4.07 -22.42
N LYS A 368 14.31 -3.38 -23.07
CA LYS A 368 14.27 -3.17 -24.52
C LYS A 368 14.38 -4.46 -25.31
N TYR A 369 15.27 -5.37 -24.89
CA TYR A 369 15.40 -6.68 -25.49
C TYR A 369 14.07 -7.44 -25.49
N ILE A 370 13.37 -7.46 -24.34
CA ILE A 370 12.06 -8.13 -24.22
C ILE A 370 11.00 -7.43 -25.06
N GLU A 371 10.94 -6.10 -25.03
CA GLU A 371 9.99 -5.32 -25.84
C GLU A 371 10.14 -5.63 -27.33
N ASP A 372 11.36 -5.59 -27.85
CA ASP A 372 11.59 -5.74 -29.28
C ASP A 372 11.41 -7.20 -29.74
N ASP A 373 11.86 -8.19 -28.94
CA ASP A 373 11.67 -9.63 -29.20
C ASP A 373 10.17 -10.01 -29.28
N THR A 374 9.35 -9.37 -28.44
CA THR A 374 7.92 -9.71 -28.30
C THR A 374 6.97 -8.80 -29.06
N GLN A 375 7.48 -7.81 -29.80
CA GLN A 375 6.69 -6.72 -30.39
C GLN A 375 5.82 -6.01 -29.35
N LYS A 376 6.45 -5.64 -28.24
CA LYS A 376 5.84 -5.03 -27.05
C LYS A 376 4.75 -5.91 -26.45
N GLY A 377 5.08 -7.18 -26.20
CA GLY A 377 4.16 -8.13 -25.53
C GLY A 377 3.06 -8.72 -26.41
N LYS A 378 2.99 -8.41 -27.71
CA LYS A 378 2.04 -9.05 -28.65
C LYS A 378 2.29 -10.55 -28.79
N LYS A 379 3.54 -10.98 -28.61
CA LYS A 379 3.97 -12.38 -28.66
C LYS A 379 4.48 -12.82 -27.29
N PRO A 380 4.30 -14.09 -26.88
CA PRO A 380 4.90 -14.59 -25.66
C PRO A 380 6.42 -14.58 -25.76
N PHE A 381 7.10 -14.27 -24.66
CA PHE A 381 8.56 -14.31 -24.60
C PHE A 381 9.07 -15.76 -24.58
N LYS A 382 10.03 -16.08 -25.47
CA LYS A 382 10.63 -17.43 -25.56
C LYS A 382 12.16 -17.41 -25.64
N SER A 383 12.77 -16.23 -25.66
CA SER A 383 14.19 -16.02 -25.94
C SER A 383 15.07 -15.89 -24.69
N LEU A 384 14.64 -16.43 -23.53
CA LEU A 384 15.35 -16.27 -22.25
C LEU A 384 16.81 -16.73 -22.30
N ARG A 385 17.09 -17.85 -22.98
CA ARG A 385 18.46 -18.37 -23.11
C ARG A 385 19.38 -17.40 -23.86
N ASN A 386 18.89 -16.83 -24.97
CA ASN A 386 19.66 -15.87 -25.77
C ASN A 386 19.87 -14.59 -24.98
N LEU A 387 18.83 -14.08 -24.32
CA LEU A 387 18.92 -12.91 -23.44
C LEU A 387 20.01 -13.07 -22.37
N LYS A 388 20.07 -14.22 -21.70
CA LYS A 388 21.08 -14.50 -20.67
C LYS A 388 22.51 -14.47 -21.23
N ILE A 389 22.70 -14.91 -22.47
CA ILE A 389 24.02 -14.94 -23.12
C ILE A 389 24.38 -13.53 -23.61
N ASP A 390 23.49 -12.89 -24.37
CA ASP A 390 23.72 -11.60 -25.01
C ASP A 390 23.98 -10.47 -24.01
N LEU A 391 23.32 -10.52 -22.84
CA LEU A 391 23.45 -9.50 -21.80
C LEU A 391 24.46 -9.83 -20.70
N ASP A 392 25.18 -10.95 -20.84
CA ASP A 392 26.12 -11.46 -19.83
C ASP A 392 25.43 -11.59 -18.45
N LEU A 393 24.35 -12.38 -18.43
CA LEU A 393 23.50 -12.70 -17.28
C LEU A 393 23.29 -14.22 -17.17
N THR A 394 24.37 -14.98 -17.38
CA THR A 394 24.32 -16.45 -17.35
C THR A 394 24.09 -17.00 -15.94
N ALA A 395 24.65 -16.33 -14.93
CA ALA A 395 24.41 -16.62 -13.53
C ALA A 395 23.01 -16.18 -13.10
N GLU A 396 22.28 -17.07 -12.41
CA GLU A 396 20.89 -16.82 -12.02
C GLU A 396 20.75 -15.67 -11.00
N GLY A 397 21.71 -15.54 -10.07
CA GLY A 397 21.72 -14.42 -9.11
C GLY A 397 21.82 -13.06 -9.80
N ASP A 398 22.69 -12.94 -10.81
CA ASP A 398 22.85 -11.68 -11.57
C ASP A 398 21.61 -11.37 -12.41
N LEU A 399 21.01 -12.40 -13.04
CA LEU A 399 19.74 -12.26 -13.74
C LEU A 399 18.65 -11.75 -12.80
N ASN A 400 18.52 -12.33 -11.61
CA ASN A 400 17.51 -11.94 -10.62
C ASN A 400 17.67 -10.47 -10.17
N ILE A 401 18.89 -9.99 -9.97
CA ILE A 401 19.15 -8.58 -9.63
C ILE A 401 18.67 -7.66 -10.75
N ILE A 402 19.06 -7.94 -12.00
CA ILE A 402 18.70 -7.10 -13.14
C ILE A 402 17.20 -7.18 -13.43
N MET A 403 16.60 -8.37 -13.33
CA MET A 403 15.15 -8.57 -13.47
C MET A 403 14.36 -7.84 -12.39
N ALA A 404 14.82 -7.84 -11.13
CA ALA A 404 14.16 -7.10 -10.05
C ALA A 404 14.18 -5.58 -10.29
N LEU A 405 15.31 -5.04 -10.77
CA LEU A 405 15.40 -3.64 -11.18
C LEU A 405 14.50 -3.33 -12.38
N ALA A 406 14.47 -4.22 -13.36
CA ALA A 406 13.60 -4.08 -14.53
C ALA A 406 12.12 -4.10 -14.15
N GLU A 407 11.70 -5.01 -13.27
CA GLU A 407 10.33 -5.10 -12.74
C GLU A 407 9.93 -3.84 -11.96
N LYS A 408 10.86 -3.24 -11.22
CA LYS A 408 10.63 -1.98 -10.50
C LYS A 408 10.39 -0.80 -11.46
N ILE A 409 11.12 -0.76 -12.58
CA ILE A 409 11.01 0.29 -13.61
C ILE A 409 9.77 0.04 -14.48
N LYS A 410 9.52 -1.21 -14.86
CA LYS A 410 8.41 -1.64 -15.70
C LYS A 410 7.74 -2.88 -15.07
N PRO A 411 6.70 -2.67 -14.25
CA PRO A 411 5.97 -3.77 -13.60
C PRO A 411 5.31 -4.72 -14.61
N GLY A 412 5.20 -6.00 -14.23
CA GLY A 412 4.55 -7.05 -15.02
C GLY A 412 5.49 -7.90 -15.87
N LEU A 413 6.79 -7.59 -15.93
CA LEU A 413 7.78 -8.34 -16.71
C LEU A 413 7.99 -9.75 -16.14
N HIS A 414 8.11 -9.87 -14.82
CA HIS A 414 8.29 -11.16 -14.16
C HIS A 414 7.12 -12.11 -14.45
N SER A 415 5.89 -11.62 -14.35
CA SER A 415 4.68 -12.38 -14.67
C SER A 415 4.58 -12.72 -16.16
N PHE A 416 5.04 -11.84 -17.04
CA PHE A 416 5.03 -12.10 -18.48
C PHE A 416 6.05 -13.17 -18.92
N ILE A 417 7.22 -13.20 -18.30
CA ILE A 417 8.32 -14.12 -18.65
C ILE A 417 8.17 -15.47 -17.94
N PHE A 418 7.89 -15.44 -16.64
CA PHE A 418 7.90 -16.63 -15.79
C PHE A 418 6.50 -17.06 -15.35
N GLY A 419 5.51 -16.19 -15.46
CA GLY A 419 4.13 -16.51 -15.09
C GLY A 419 3.54 -17.59 -15.99
N ARG A 420 2.74 -18.46 -15.38
CA ARG A 420 1.98 -19.47 -16.11
C ARG A 420 0.87 -18.78 -16.95
N PRO A 421 0.65 -19.18 -18.23
CA PRO A 421 -0.25 -18.48 -19.17
C PRO A 421 -1.70 -18.29 -18.71
N PHE A 422 -2.19 -19.12 -17.79
CA PHE A 422 -3.56 -19.11 -17.26
C PHE A 422 -3.78 -18.14 -16.09
N TYR A 423 -2.72 -17.56 -15.53
CA TYR A 423 -2.80 -16.78 -14.29
C TYR A 423 -2.42 -15.30 -14.43
N THR A 424 -1.96 -14.89 -15.62
CA THR A 424 -1.80 -13.48 -15.97
C THR A 424 -3.18 -12.84 -16.09
N SER A 425 -3.51 -11.90 -15.22
CA SER A 425 -4.75 -11.14 -15.36
C SER A 425 -4.75 -10.35 -16.68
N VAL A 426 -5.93 -10.03 -17.22
CA VAL A 426 -6.09 -9.17 -18.40
C VAL A 426 -5.31 -7.85 -18.23
N GLN A 427 -5.31 -7.28 -17.02
CA GLN A 427 -4.53 -6.09 -16.65
C GLN A 427 -3.00 -6.24 -16.81
N GLU A 428 -2.43 -7.41 -16.54
CA GLU A 428 -0.97 -7.64 -16.69
C GLU A 428 -0.56 -7.82 -18.15
N ARG A 429 -1.48 -8.29 -19.01
CA ARG A 429 -1.30 -8.28 -20.47
C ARG A 429 -1.46 -6.88 -21.04
N ASP A 430 -2.38 -6.09 -20.49
CA ASP A 430 -2.64 -4.72 -20.93
C ASP A 430 -1.52 -3.74 -20.57
N VAL A 431 -0.78 -3.96 -19.47
CA VAL A 431 0.42 -3.17 -19.11
C VAL A 431 1.54 -3.30 -20.15
N LEU A 432 1.57 -4.37 -20.94
CA LEU A 432 2.47 -4.49 -22.09
C LEU A 432 1.87 -3.93 -23.38
N MET A 433 0.53 -3.86 -23.48
CA MET A 433 -0.19 -3.28 -24.63
C MET A 433 -0.34 -1.76 -24.55
N THR A 434 -0.25 -1.17 -23.36
CA THR A 434 -0.22 0.28 -23.19
C THR A 434 1.21 0.78 -23.34
N PHE A 435 1.44 1.47 -24.48
CA PHE A 435 2.65 2.16 -25.00
C PHE A 435 3.44 1.46 -26.12
#